data_AF-A0A7Z9W163-F1
#
_entry.id   AF-A0A7Z9W163-F1
#
_cell.length_a   1.000
_cell.length_b   1.000
_cell.length_c   1.000
_cell.angle_alpha   90.00
_cell.angle_beta   90.00
_cell.angle_gamma   90.00
#
_symmetry.space_group_name_H-M   'P 1'
#
loop_
_entity.id
_entity.type
_entity.pdbx_description
1 polymer ?
#
loop_
_entity_poly.entity_id
_entity_poly.type
_entity_poly.pdbx_seq_one_letter_code
_entity_poly.pdbx_strand_id
1 'polypeptide(L)'
;MDELQNDRGRYVGQVEDILEPNLAKNGLILESVSLTRLDQTPFHTLDENNAFNAIGLRRLAEIVSNSKKERAVIEADADVAVRKSRLDATKERLNIDQQEEEAQIQQRLNIERERAASDATITEEQTEAEQRQEFARIEKDKEVKAKEIQTGREIRRAELEASQSSELRRLEREIVVAAQQAAVAQAQVQVEEAKAEEVRAKEALETTKEIAVAERERELAMIRAQEQAEVDETRVGSETGTLVAMAKAEAEATTTRAVAKRAELLARAEGEAALIASENSQSDDLIEMKLHMRKLEILPDVVESMVKPAEKIDSIRINHVSGFGNSGGGGGSDVGGSEKAVVNQVVDGVLSMALQLPAVKKLGEEIGINIGDGIKGISDQVSEQDNNQPAPESSEDQEAFDRWKSSHGK
;
A
#
# COMPACT_ATOMS: atom_id res chain seq x y z
N MET A 1 132.70 -57.14 -64.28
CA MET A 1 131.88 -58.23 -64.86
C MET A 1 130.97 -57.65 -65.92
N ASP A 2 130.12 -56.69 -65.53
CA ASP A 2 129.16 -55.98 -66.37
C ASP A 2 129.81 -55.43 -67.65
N GLU A 3 131.00 -54.83 -67.55
CA GLU A 3 131.82 -54.39 -68.69
C GLU A 3 132.05 -55.50 -69.72
N LEU A 4 132.39 -56.72 -69.29
CA LEU A 4 132.65 -57.89 -70.15
C LEU A 4 131.35 -58.49 -70.70
N GLN A 5 130.23 -58.26 -70.02
CA GLN A 5 128.89 -58.60 -70.50
C GLN A 5 128.36 -57.58 -71.52
N ASN A 6 128.84 -56.35 -71.50
CA ASN A 6 128.51 -55.27 -72.42
C ASN A 6 129.43 -55.24 -73.66
N ASP A 7 130.76 -55.24 -73.48
CA ASP A 7 131.79 -55.18 -74.53
C ASP A 7 132.04 -56.55 -75.23
N ARG A 8 131.05 -57.44 -75.30
CA ARG A 8 131.20 -58.82 -75.82
C ARG A 8 131.86 -58.89 -77.21
N GLY A 9 131.50 -57.99 -78.12
CA GLY A 9 132.09 -57.94 -79.47
C GLY A 9 133.57 -57.56 -79.49
N ARG A 10 134.01 -56.74 -78.53
CA ARG A 10 135.41 -56.34 -78.37
C ARG A 10 136.29 -57.49 -77.92
N TYR A 11 135.77 -58.31 -77.00
CA TYR A 11 136.44 -59.53 -76.55
C TYR A 11 136.57 -60.57 -77.68
N VAL A 12 135.53 -60.72 -78.51
CA VAL A 12 135.56 -61.62 -79.68
C VAL A 12 136.64 -61.20 -80.68
N GLY A 13 136.72 -59.92 -81.06
CA GLY A 13 137.75 -59.43 -81.97
C GLY A 13 139.18 -59.60 -81.42
N GLN A 14 139.39 -59.38 -80.13
CA GLN A 14 140.69 -59.62 -79.49
C GLN A 14 141.12 -61.10 -79.51
N VAL A 15 140.18 -62.04 -79.49
CA VAL A 15 140.47 -63.48 -79.62
C VAL A 15 140.80 -63.85 -81.08
N GLU A 16 140.13 -63.22 -82.04
CA GLU A 16 140.39 -63.34 -83.48
C GLU A 16 141.82 -62.85 -83.84
N ASP A 17 142.18 -61.63 -83.46
CA ASP A 17 143.51 -61.02 -83.64
C ASP A 17 144.67 -61.89 -83.11
N ILE A 18 144.45 -62.60 -82.00
CA ILE A 18 145.47 -63.44 -81.32
C ILE A 18 145.63 -64.81 -82.01
N LEU A 19 144.57 -65.34 -82.61
CA LEU A 19 144.56 -66.68 -83.19
C LEU A 19 144.99 -66.70 -84.66
N GLU A 20 144.60 -65.69 -85.46
CA GLU A 20 144.95 -65.59 -86.89
C GLU A 20 146.45 -65.85 -87.19
N PRO A 21 147.43 -65.15 -86.58
CA PRO A 21 148.85 -65.33 -86.90
C PRO A 21 149.43 -66.67 -86.40
N ASN A 22 148.68 -67.45 -85.62
CA ASN A 22 149.08 -68.78 -85.15
C ASN A 22 148.43 -69.90 -85.99
N LEU A 23 147.21 -69.67 -86.49
CA LEU A 23 146.55 -70.55 -87.45
C LEU A 23 147.22 -70.48 -88.83
N ALA A 24 147.55 -69.27 -89.30
CA ALA A 24 148.21 -69.05 -90.59
C ALA A 24 149.54 -69.80 -90.74
N LYS A 25 150.34 -69.90 -89.66
CA LYS A 25 151.60 -70.68 -89.63
C LYS A 25 151.40 -72.17 -89.83
N ASN A 26 150.21 -72.69 -89.51
CA ASN A 26 149.81 -74.09 -89.68
C ASN A 26 149.01 -74.31 -90.98
N GLY A 27 148.91 -73.30 -91.86
CA GLY A 27 148.15 -73.37 -93.11
C GLY A 27 146.63 -73.29 -92.93
N LEU A 28 146.15 -72.84 -91.77
CA LEU A 28 144.73 -72.67 -91.46
C LEU A 28 144.33 -71.19 -91.52
N ILE A 29 143.15 -70.91 -92.05
CA ILE A 29 142.54 -69.57 -92.06
C ILE A 29 141.36 -69.58 -91.09
N LEU A 30 141.22 -68.51 -90.31
CA LEU A 30 140.08 -68.28 -89.42
C LEU A 30 138.98 -67.55 -90.22
N GLU A 31 137.74 -68.03 -90.18
CA GLU A 31 136.63 -67.45 -90.96
C GLU A 31 135.78 -66.47 -90.12
N SER A 32 135.55 -66.78 -88.85
CA SER A 32 135.01 -65.87 -87.84
C SER A 32 135.11 -66.47 -86.44
N VAL A 33 135.06 -65.62 -85.41
CA VAL A 33 134.83 -66.02 -84.01
C VAL A 33 133.45 -65.52 -83.55
N SER A 34 132.75 -66.30 -82.73
CA SER A 34 131.54 -65.83 -82.04
C SER A 34 131.43 -66.42 -80.64
N LEU A 35 130.88 -65.64 -79.71
CA LEU A 35 130.70 -66.05 -78.31
C LEU A 35 129.25 -66.54 -78.10
N THR A 36 129.08 -67.85 -77.92
CA THR A 36 127.75 -68.49 -77.83
C THR A 36 127.04 -68.23 -76.51
N ARG A 37 127.78 -68.21 -75.38
CA ARG A 37 127.25 -68.03 -74.02
C ARG A 37 128.32 -67.46 -73.10
N LEU A 38 127.94 -66.51 -72.26
CA LEU A 38 128.77 -65.94 -71.18
C LEU A 38 127.90 -65.85 -69.93
N ASP A 39 127.96 -66.91 -69.13
CA ASP A 39 127.31 -67.03 -67.83
C ASP A 39 128.38 -67.28 -66.76
N GLN A 40 128.08 -66.92 -65.51
CA GLN A 40 128.95 -67.27 -64.38
C GLN A 40 128.88 -68.78 -64.10
N THR A 41 130.01 -69.38 -63.74
CA THR A 41 130.04 -70.75 -63.20
C THR A 41 129.17 -70.86 -61.94
N PRO A 42 128.24 -71.83 -61.85
CA PRO A 42 127.39 -71.99 -60.68
C PRO A 42 128.22 -72.23 -59.41
N PHE A 43 127.79 -71.63 -58.29
CA PHE A 43 128.46 -71.74 -56.98
C PHE A 43 128.92 -73.17 -56.61
N HIS A 44 128.10 -74.19 -56.90
CA HIS A 44 128.39 -75.59 -56.58
C HIS A 44 129.45 -76.27 -57.47
N THR A 45 129.94 -75.58 -58.52
CA THR A 45 131.01 -76.08 -59.41
C THR A 45 132.39 -75.49 -59.09
N LEU A 46 132.47 -74.58 -58.11
CA LEU A 46 133.70 -73.92 -57.70
C LEU A 46 134.32 -74.67 -56.51
N ASP A 47 135.43 -75.35 -56.76
CA ASP A 47 136.23 -76.00 -55.71
C ASP A 47 136.85 -74.97 -54.75
N GLU A 48 136.52 -75.06 -53.46
CA GLU A 48 137.03 -74.19 -52.39
C GLU A 48 138.53 -74.36 -52.13
N ASN A 49 139.11 -75.51 -52.51
CA ASN A 49 140.55 -75.79 -52.33
C ASN A 49 141.43 -75.04 -53.34
N ASN A 50 140.84 -74.52 -54.43
CA ASN A 50 141.54 -73.69 -55.39
C ASN A 50 141.57 -72.22 -54.94
N ALA A 51 142.78 -71.67 -54.74
CA ALA A 51 142.99 -70.32 -54.23
C ALA A 51 142.27 -69.20 -55.03
N PHE A 52 142.16 -69.33 -56.36
CA PHE A 52 141.42 -68.35 -57.18
C PHE A 52 139.91 -68.44 -56.95
N ASN A 53 139.37 -69.66 -56.89
CA ASN A 53 137.96 -69.90 -56.60
C ASN A 53 137.60 -69.40 -55.20
N ALA A 54 138.42 -69.68 -54.18
CA ALA A 54 138.19 -69.25 -52.81
C ALA A 54 138.12 -67.71 -52.67
N ILE A 55 138.99 -66.98 -53.36
CA ILE A 55 138.96 -65.50 -53.41
C ILE A 55 137.69 -65.01 -54.11
N GLY A 56 137.30 -65.63 -55.23
CA GLY A 56 136.07 -65.32 -55.96
C GLY A 56 134.81 -65.57 -55.13
N LEU A 57 134.70 -66.75 -54.52
CA LEU A 57 133.60 -67.16 -53.63
C LEU A 57 133.45 -66.20 -52.45
N ARG A 58 134.56 -65.81 -51.80
CA ARG A 58 134.55 -64.82 -50.71
C ARG A 58 133.97 -63.48 -51.16
N ARG A 59 134.42 -62.95 -52.30
CA ARG A 59 133.93 -61.66 -52.83
C ARG A 59 132.47 -61.74 -53.30
N LEU A 60 132.06 -62.87 -53.86
CA LEU A 60 130.68 -63.10 -54.31
C LEU A 60 129.73 -63.25 -53.10
N ALA A 61 130.15 -63.94 -52.04
CA ALA A 61 129.42 -64.04 -50.78
C ALA A 61 129.29 -62.67 -50.07
N GLU A 62 130.33 -61.83 -50.13
CA GLU A 62 130.30 -60.45 -49.63
C GLU A 62 129.25 -59.61 -50.39
N ILE A 63 129.26 -59.64 -51.72
CA ILE A 63 128.30 -58.94 -52.58
C ILE A 63 126.86 -59.43 -52.33
N VAL A 64 126.65 -60.75 -52.26
CA VAL A 64 125.34 -61.36 -51.96
C VAL A 64 124.87 -61.02 -50.54
N SER A 65 125.77 -60.93 -49.56
CA SER A 65 125.45 -60.50 -48.19
C SER A 65 125.01 -59.04 -48.15
N ASN A 66 125.73 -58.15 -48.85
CA ASN A 66 125.39 -56.72 -48.89
C ASN A 66 124.09 -56.46 -49.65
N SER A 67 123.89 -57.07 -50.82
CA SER A 67 122.62 -56.99 -51.56
C SER A 67 121.42 -57.54 -50.77
N LYS A 68 121.61 -58.57 -49.94
CA LYS A 68 120.57 -59.05 -49.00
C LYS A 68 120.25 -58.04 -47.89
N LYS A 69 121.26 -57.34 -47.34
CA LYS A 69 121.05 -56.28 -46.34
C LYS A 69 120.32 -55.07 -46.96
N GLU A 70 120.81 -54.60 -48.10
CA GLU A 70 120.22 -53.48 -48.85
C GLU A 70 118.76 -53.76 -49.19
N ARG A 71 118.45 -54.98 -49.69
CA ARG A 71 117.07 -55.40 -49.93
C ARG A 71 116.23 -55.39 -48.66
N ALA A 72 116.72 -55.95 -47.55
CA ALA A 72 115.96 -55.98 -46.29
C ALA A 72 115.69 -54.57 -45.72
N VAL A 73 116.60 -53.62 -45.93
CA VAL A 73 116.39 -52.20 -45.59
C VAL A 73 115.32 -51.59 -46.50
N ILE A 74 115.42 -51.77 -47.82
CA ILE A 74 114.44 -51.24 -48.79
C ILE A 74 113.05 -51.83 -48.55
N GLU A 75 112.94 -53.12 -48.26
CA GLU A 75 111.68 -53.79 -47.92
C GLU A 75 111.10 -53.21 -46.62
N ALA A 76 111.90 -53.02 -45.57
CA ALA A 76 111.45 -52.42 -44.31
C ALA A 76 111.03 -50.94 -44.45
N ASP A 77 111.79 -50.13 -45.20
CA ASP A 77 111.47 -48.72 -45.45
C ASP A 77 110.20 -48.58 -46.31
N ALA A 78 110.00 -49.45 -47.30
CA ALA A 78 108.77 -49.51 -48.08
C ALA A 78 107.55 -49.88 -47.19
N ASP A 79 107.71 -50.87 -46.31
CA ASP A 79 106.66 -51.29 -45.37
C ASP A 79 106.30 -50.15 -44.39
N VAL A 80 107.30 -49.41 -43.90
CA VAL A 80 107.09 -48.21 -43.07
C VAL A 80 106.42 -47.08 -43.85
N ALA A 81 106.80 -46.84 -45.11
CA ALA A 81 106.19 -45.82 -45.96
C ALA A 81 104.72 -46.14 -46.24
N VAL A 82 104.37 -47.39 -46.57
CA VAL A 82 102.99 -47.84 -46.76
C VAL A 82 102.18 -47.72 -45.47
N ARG A 83 102.76 -48.06 -44.31
CA ARG A 83 102.08 -47.89 -43.00
C ARG A 83 101.84 -46.42 -42.66
N LYS A 84 102.80 -45.52 -42.93
CA LYS A 84 102.63 -44.07 -42.76
C LYS A 84 101.51 -43.53 -43.66
N SER A 85 101.58 -43.81 -44.98
CA SER A 85 100.55 -43.39 -45.94
C SER A 85 99.13 -43.86 -45.54
N ARG A 86 98.97 -45.11 -45.08
CA ARG A 86 97.68 -45.61 -44.57
C ARG A 86 97.23 -44.88 -43.30
N LEU A 87 98.15 -44.59 -42.38
CA LEU A 87 97.87 -43.88 -41.13
C LEU A 87 97.48 -42.42 -41.39
N ASP A 88 98.16 -41.74 -42.31
CA ASP A 88 97.87 -40.35 -42.66
C ASP A 88 96.56 -40.24 -43.45
N ALA A 89 96.29 -41.12 -44.41
CA ALA A 89 94.98 -41.22 -45.06
C ALA A 89 93.84 -41.55 -44.08
N THR A 90 94.12 -42.28 -42.99
CA THR A 90 93.14 -42.53 -41.92
C THR A 90 92.88 -41.28 -41.08
N LYS A 91 93.91 -40.45 -40.80
CA LYS A 91 93.71 -39.14 -40.15
C LYS A 91 92.91 -38.19 -41.02
N GLU A 92 93.25 -38.11 -42.31
CA GLU A 92 92.55 -37.26 -43.27
C GLU A 92 91.08 -37.64 -43.36
N ARG A 93 90.76 -38.94 -43.46
CA ARG A 93 89.37 -39.40 -43.40
C ARG A 93 88.69 -39.00 -42.09
N LEU A 94 89.29 -39.29 -40.93
CA LEU A 94 88.69 -38.92 -39.63
C LEU A 94 88.48 -37.41 -39.46
N ASN A 95 89.32 -36.57 -40.06
CA ASN A 95 89.18 -35.12 -40.08
C ASN A 95 88.03 -34.68 -41.01
N ILE A 96 87.86 -35.34 -42.17
CA ILE A 96 86.71 -35.13 -43.06
C ILE A 96 85.42 -35.61 -42.36
N ASP A 97 85.41 -36.82 -41.79
CA ASP A 97 84.31 -37.40 -41.02
C ASP A 97 83.85 -36.41 -39.91
N GLN A 98 84.79 -35.84 -39.15
CA GLN A 98 84.51 -34.81 -38.13
C GLN A 98 83.98 -33.49 -38.74
N GLN A 99 84.56 -32.99 -39.82
CA GLN A 99 84.10 -31.75 -40.47
C GLN A 99 82.69 -31.90 -41.07
N GLU A 100 82.34 -33.08 -41.59
CA GLU A 100 80.99 -33.39 -42.05
C GLU A 100 79.98 -33.42 -40.90
N GLU A 101 80.32 -34.05 -39.75
CA GLU A 101 79.47 -34.02 -38.56
C GLU A 101 79.30 -32.59 -38.01
N GLU A 102 80.38 -31.82 -37.89
CA GLU A 102 80.32 -30.42 -37.43
C GLU A 102 79.48 -29.54 -38.37
N ALA A 103 79.62 -29.71 -39.69
CA ALA A 103 78.82 -28.99 -40.69
C ALA A 103 77.34 -29.38 -40.62
N GLN A 104 77.01 -30.68 -40.47
CA GLN A 104 75.63 -31.15 -40.31
C GLN A 104 74.99 -30.63 -39.01
N ILE A 105 75.74 -30.59 -37.91
CA ILE A 105 75.29 -30.04 -36.62
C ILE A 105 75.04 -28.54 -36.76
N GLN A 106 75.96 -27.77 -37.37
CA GLN A 106 75.78 -26.34 -37.62
C GLN A 106 74.58 -26.07 -38.53
N GLN A 107 74.41 -26.84 -39.61
CA GLN A 107 73.26 -26.71 -40.51
C GLN A 107 71.94 -26.98 -39.76
N ARG A 108 71.88 -28.05 -38.96
CA ARG A 108 70.68 -28.34 -38.14
C ARG A 108 70.40 -27.24 -37.12
N LEU A 109 71.42 -26.75 -36.41
CA LEU A 109 71.26 -25.67 -35.44
C LEU A 109 70.79 -24.36 -36.09
N ASN A 110 71.23 -24.07 -37.32
CA ASN A 110 70.76 -22.89 -38.06
C ASN A 110 69.32 -23.08 -38.54
N ILE A 111 68.95 -24.24 -39.08
CA ILE A 111 67.57 -24.56 -39.47
C ILE A 111 66.61 -24.47 -38.27
N GLU A 112 66.97 -25.02 -37.11
CA GLU A 112 66.10 -24.96 -35.92
C GLU A 112 66.04 -23.53 -35.32
N ARG A 113 67.09 -22.71 -35.46
CA ARG A 113 67.04 -21.27 -35.12
C ARG A 113 66.14 -20.48 -36.06
N GLU A 114 66.27 -20.69 -37.36
CA GLU A 114 65.45 -20.03 -38.38
C GLU A 114 63.98 -20.43 -38.26
N ARG A 115 63.69 -21.70 -37.96
CA ARG A 115 62.36 -22.17 -37.58
C ARG A 115 61.84 -21.47 -36.32
N ALA A 116 62.56 -21.55 -35.21
CA ALA A 116 62.11 -20.94 -33.96
C ALA A 116 61.89 -19.42 -34.07
N ALA A 117 62.71 -18.72 -34.87
CA ALA A 117 62.50 -17.31 -35.18
C ALA A 117 61.26 -17.08 -36.08
N SER A 118 61.07 -17.90 -37.11
CA SER A 118 59.90 -17.83 -37.99
C SER A 118 58.61 -18.14 -37.26
N ASP A 119 58.59 -19.20 -36.45
CA ASP A 119 57.45 -19.62 -35.63
C ASP A 119 57.11 -18.53 -34.60
N ALA A 120 58.11 -17.92 -33.95
CA ALA A 120 57.91 -16.76 -33.07
C ALA A 120 57.25 -15.60 -33.82
N THR A 121 57.79 -15.18 -34.97
CA THR A 121 57.21 -14.11 -35.81
C THR A 121 55.79 -14.45 -36.25
N ILE A 122 55.51 -15.70 -36.65
CA ILE A 122 54.16 -16.15 -37.02
C ILE A 122 53.22 -16.06 -35.82
N THR A 123 53.63 -16.46 -34.61
CA THR A 123 52.78 -16.33 -33.42
C THR A 123 52.56 -14.88 -32.98
N GLU A 124 53.54 -13.99 -33.17
CA GLU A 124 53.39 -12.56 -32.95
C GLU A 124 52.41 -11.94 -33.96
N GLU A 125 52.57 -12.20 -35.27
CA GLU A 125 51.65 -11.74 -36.31
C GLU A 125 50.22 -12.28 -36.13
N GLN A 126 50.07 -13.54 -35.75
CA GLN A 126 48.77 -14.16 -35.43
C GLN A 126 48.13 -13.49 -34.21
N THR A 127 48.89 -13.31 -33.12
CA THR A 127 48.39 -12.66 -31.89
C THR A 127 47.98 -11.21 -32.17
N GLU A 128 48.76 -10.47 -32.97
CA GLU A 128 48.42 -9.09 -33.33
C GLU A 128 47.20 -9.03 -34.27
N ALA A 129 47.06 -10.00 -35.19
CA ALA A 129 45.88 -10.10 -36.05
C ALA A 129 44.60 -10.47 -35.26
N GLU A 130 44.68 -11.38 -34.30
CA GLU A 130 43.59 -11.72 -33.38
C GLU A 130 43.20 -10.52 -32.51
N GLN A 131 44.18 -9.82 -31.93
CA GLN A 131 43.93 -8.57 -31.20
C GLN A 131 43.26 -7.52 -32.09
N ARG A 132 43.73 -7.30 -33.33
CA ARG A 132 43.10 -6.38 -34.29
C ARG A 132 41.66 -6.79 -34.62
N GLN A 133 41.36 -8.08 -34.75
CA GLN A 133 40.01 -8.58 -34.99
C GLN A 133 39.08 -8.35 -33.78
N GLU A 134 39.53 -8.71 -32.57
CA GLU A 134 38.73 -8.52 -31.36
C GLU A 134 38.57 -7.03 -30.99
N PHE A 135 39.57 -6.17 -31.22
CA PHE A 135 39.39 -4.72 -31.10
C PHE A 135 38.35 -4.18 -32.08
N ALA A 136 38.39 -4.59 -33.36
CA ALA A 136 37.41 -4.18 -34.35
C ALA A 136 35.99 -4.68 -34.03
N ARG A 137 35.88 -5.91 -33.50
CA ARG A 137 34.62 -6.50 -33.01
C ARG A 137 34.08 -5.74 -31.80
N ILE A 138 34.91 -5.50 -30.79
CA ILE A 138 34.56 -4.75 -29.57
C ILE A 138 34.10 -3.33 -29.93
N GLU A 139 34.77 -2.65 -30.86
CA GLU A 139 34.38 -1.29 -31.27
C GLU A 139 33.06 -1.27 -32.04
N LYS A 140 32.83 -2.25 -32.93
CA LYS A 140 31.53 -2.45 -33.57
C LYS A 140 30.42 -2.76 -32.57
N ASP A 141 30.67 -3.62 -31.59
CA ASP A 141 29.69 -3.98 -30.56
C ASP A 141 29.39 -2.80 -29.62
N LYS A 142 30.37 -1.91 -29.36
CA LYS A 142 30.14 -0.61 -28.70
C LYS A 142 29.27 0.29 -29.56
N GLU A 143 29.55 0.42 -30.86
CA GLU A 143 28.79 1.29 -31.77
C GLU A 143 27.32 0.83 -31.89
N VAL A 144 27.09 -0.48 -31.99
CA VAL A 144 25.75 -1.08 -31.97
C VAL A 144 25.05 -0.78 -30.64
N LYS A 145 25.68 -1.09 -29.50
CA LYS A 145 25.10 -0.82 -28.16
C LYS A 145 24.84 0.67 -27.91
N ALA A 146 25.70 1.56 -28.43
CA ALA A 146 25.49 3.00 -28.34
C ALA A 146 24.25 3.44 -29.12
N LYS A 147 24.03 2.90 -30.32
CA LYS A 147 22.83 3.13 -31.13
C LYS A 147 21.57 2.53 -30.47
N GLU A 148 21.65 1.33 -29.91
CA GLU A 148 20.55 0.70 -29.15
C GLU A 148 20.18 1.50 -27.89
N ILE A 149 21.18 2.03 -27.17
CA ILE A 149 20.95 2.91 -26.01
C ILE A 149 20.37 4.26 -26.46
N GLN A 150 20.76 4.78 -27.62
CA GLN A 150 20.18 6.00 -28.18
C GLN A 150 18.72 5.81 -28.61
N THR A 151 18.42 4.83 -29.46
CA THR A 151 17.04 4.56 -29.89
C THR A 151 16.16 4.16 -28.70
N GLY A 152 16.69 3.36 -27.77
CA GLY A 152 16.03 3.04 -26.51
C GLY A 152 15.89 4.20 -25.51
N ARG A 153 16.53 5.35 -25.75
CA ARG A 153 16.25 6.63 -25.04
C ARG A 153 15.23 7.47 -25.80
N GLU A 154 15.33 7.52 -27.12
CA GLU A 154 14.41 8.25 -28.00
C GLU A 154 12.98 7.67 -27.93
N ILE A 155 12.84 6.34 -27.94
CA ILE A 155 11.57 5.63 -27.75
C ILE A 155 10.97 5.97 -26.37
N ARG A 156 11.72 5.75 -25.28
CA ARG A 156 11.23 6.06 -23.92
C ARG A 156 10.90 7.54 -23.72
N ARG A 157 11.60 8.44 -24.42
CA ARG A 157 11.28 9.87 -24.44
C ARG A 157 9.96 10.11 -25.17
N ALA A 158 9.75 9.52 -26.34
CA ALA A 158 8.50 9.64 -27.09
C ALA A 158 7.31 9.03 -26.33
N GLU A 159 7.49 7.90 -25.64
CA GLU A 159 6.48 7.29 -24.76
C GLU A 159 6.13 8.21 -23.57
N LEU A 160 7.13 8.85 -22.95
CA LEU A 160 6.95 9.78 -21.85
C LEU A 160 6.27 11.09 -22.30
N GLU A 161 6.68 11.65 -23.44
CA GLU A 161 6.04 12.84 -24.03
C GLU A 161 4.59 12.51 -24.49
N ALA A 162 4.34 11.32 -25.04
CA ALA A 162 3.01 10.87 -25.41
C ALA A 162 2.08 10.69 -24.20
N SER A 163 2.55 10.01 -23.14
CA SER A 163 1.78 9.81 -21.91
C SER A 163 1.52 11.11 -21.14
N GLN A 164 2.50 12.02 -21.08
CA GLN A 164 2.27 13.39 -20.59
C GLN A 164 1.21 14.11 -21.42
N SER A 165 1.23 13.99 -22.76
CA SER A 165 0.21 14.61 -23.61
C SER A 165 -1.19 14.03 -23.40
N SER A 166 -1.33 12.74 -23.06
CA SER A 166 -2.63 12.12 -22.78
C SER A 166 -3.16 12.50 -21.40
N GLU A 167 -2.31 12.59 -20.37
CA GLU A 167 -2.73 13.07 -19.04
C GLU A 167 -3.06 14.57 -19.06
N LEU A 168 -2.32 15.40 -19.79
CA LEU A 168 -2.69 16.81 -19.98
C LEU A 168 -4.07 16.95 -20.64
N ARG A 169 -4.33 16.20 -21.72
CA ARG A 169 -5.65 16.14 -22.37
C ARG A 169 -6.75 15.51 -21.51
N ARG A 170 -6.40 14.78 -20.45
CA ARG A 170 -7.34 14.25 -19.48
C ARG A 170 -7.67 15.33 -18.44
N LEU A 171 -6.66 15.93 -17.82
CA LEU A 171 -6.81 17.04 -16.88
C LEU A 171 -7.56 18.23 -17.49
N GLU A 172 -7.28 18.57 -18.76
CA GLU A 172 -8.01 19.59 -19.51
C GLU A 172 -9.52 19.26 -19.63
N ARG A 173 -9.87 18.01 -19.92
CA ARG A 173 -11.27 17.56 -19.94
C ARG A 173 -11.91 17.56 -18.55
N GLU A 174 -11.18 17.13 -17.52
CA GLU A 174 -11.65 17.16 -16.13
C GLU A 174 -11.91 18.61 -15.66
N ILE A 175 -11.04 19.57 -16.03
CA ILE A 175 -11.23 21.01 -15.80
C ILE A 175 -12.45 21.55 -16.55
N VAL A 176 -12.63 21.22 -17.83
CA VAL A 176 -13.80 21.65 -18.61
C VAL A 176 -15.11 21.09 -18.03
N VAL A 177 -15.13 19.83 -17.59
CA VAL A 177 -16.29 19.22 -16.91
C VAL A 177 -16.56 19.90 -15.57
N ALA A 178 -15.53 20.17 -14.75
CA ALA A 178 -15.69 20.87 -13.48
C ALA A 178 -16.20 22.32 -13.68
N ALA A 179 -15.72 23.02 -14.71
CA ALA A 179 -16.21 24.36 -15.06
C ALA A 179 -17.68 24.35 -15.52
N GLN A 180 -18.08 23.34 -16.31
CA GLN A 180 -19.48 23.15 -16.70
C GLN A 180 -20.36 22.82 -15.48
N GLN A 181 -19.90 21.96 -14.57
CA GLN A 181 -20.60 21.65 -13.32
C GLN A 181 -20.76 22.88 -12.42
N ALA A 182 -19.73 23.72 -12.31
CA ALA A 182 -19.80 24.99 -11.58
C ALA A 182 -20.81 25.96 -12.21
N ALA A 183 -20.84 26.07 -13.55
CA ALA A 183 -21.83 26.89 -14.26
C ALA A 183 -23.27 26.36 -14.09
N VAL A 184 -23.46 25.03 -14.12
CA VAL A 184 -24.76 24.40 -13.84
C VAL A 184 -25.20 24.64 -12.40
N ALA A 185 -24.28 24.55 -11.42
CA ALA A 185 -24.57 24.84 -10.02
C ALA A 185 -24.95 26.33 -9.82
N GLN A 186 -24.26 27.26 -10.47
CA GLN A 186 -24.63 28.69 -10.43
C GLN A 186 -26.00 28.94 -11.06
N ALA A 187 -26.32 28.30 -12.18
CA ALA A 187 -27.65 28.38 -12.79
C ALA A 187 -28.74 27.76 -11.91
N GLN A 188 -28.44 26.66 -11.20
CA GLN A 188 -29.36 26.07 -10.21
C GLN A 188 -29.61 27.01 -9.02
N VAL A 189 -28.56 27.67 -8.48
CA VAL A 189 -28.73 28.68 -7.42
C VAL A 189 -29.65 29.79 -7.89
N GLN A 190 -29.46 30.35 -9.09
CA GLN A 190 -30.34 31.39 -9.64
C GLN A 190 -31.80 30.92 -9.82
N VAL A 191 -32.01 29.64 -10.19
CA VAL A 191 -33.35 29.05 -10.30
C VAL A 191 -34.01 28.86 -8.93
N GLU A 192 -33.27 28.42 -7.91
CA GLU A 192 -33.82 28.32 -6.54
C GLU A 192 -34.00 29.69 -5.87
N GLU A 193 -33.16 30.68 -6.15
CA GLU A 193 -33.36 32.08 -5.75
C GLU A 193 -34.65 32.65 -6.34
N ALA A 194 -34.87 32.48 -7.65
CA ALA A 194 -36.09 32.92 -8.33
C ALA A 194 -37.35 32.23 -7.78
N LYS A 195 -37.29 30.92 -7.51
CA LYS A 195 -38.38 30.20 -6.81
C LYS A 195 -38.60 30.69 -5.39
N ALA A 196 -37.52 30.99 -4.64
CA ALA A 196 -37.63 31.53 -3.29
C ALA A 196 -38.22 32.95 -3.28
N GLU A 197 -38.03 33.75 -4.34
CA GLU A 197 -38.75 35.01 -4.56
C GLU A 197 -40.22 34.77 -4.94
N GLU A 198 -40.52 33.81 -5.81
CA GLU A 198 -41.89 33.42 -6.16
C GLU A 198 -42.69 32.94 -4.94
N VAL A 199 -42.08 32.13 -4.06
CA VAL A 199 -42.68 31.68 -2.80
C VAL A 199 -42.87 32.85 -1.82
N ARG A 200 -41.86 33.69 -1.60
CA ARG A 200 -42.01 34.90 -0.75
C ARG A 200 -43.10 35.84 -1.27
N ALA A 201 -43.25 35.99 -2.58
CA ALA A 201 -44.31 36.77 -3.20
C ALA A 201 -45.69 36.13 -3.00
N LYS A 202 -45.80 34.79 -3.08
CA LYS A 202 -47.03 34.05 -2.77
C LYS A 202 -47.42 34.17 -1.30
N GLU A 203 -46.49 33.98 -0.37
CA GLU A 203 -46.70 34.16 1.08
C GLU A 203 -47.12 35.61 1.41
N ALA A 204 -46.55 36.62 0.73
CA ALA A 204 -46.99 38.01 0.86
C ALA A 204 -48.42 38.25 0.32
N LEU A 205 -48.82 37.55 -0.75
CA LEU A 205 -50.19 37.61 -1.29
C LEU A 205 -51.20 36.84 -0.43
N GLU A 206 -50.81 35.74 0.20
CA GLU A 206 -51.67 35.01 1.12
C GLU A 206 -51.83 35.74 2.46
N THR A 207 -50.75 36.26 3.05
CA THR A 207 -50.84 37.08 4.27
C THR A 207 -51.64 38.38 4.07
N THR A 208 -51.49 39.09 2.94
CA THR A 208 -52.34 40.27 2.66
C THR A 208 -53.81 39.90 2.42
N LYS A 209 -54.08 38.74 1.83
CA LYS A 209 -55.43 38.17 1.69
C LYS A 209 -56.03 37.76 3.04
N GLU A 210 -55.24 37.16 3.93
CA GLU A 210 -55.66 36.80 5.30
C GLU A 210 -55.95 38.04 6.15
N ILE A 211 -55.11 39.07 6.08
CA ILE A 211 -55.36 40.37 6.72
C ILE A 211 -56.69 40.95 6.20
N ALA A 212 -56.90 40.99 4.88
CA ALA A 212 -58.15 41.49 4.29
C ALA A 212 -59.40 40.62 4.59
N VAL A 213 -59.21 39.35 5.00
CA VAL A 213 -60.30 38.50 5.54
C VAL A 213 -60.54 38.83 7.01
N ALA A 214 -59.50 38.92 7.84
CA ALA A 214 -59.60 39.25 9.26
C ALA A 214 -60.16 40.67 9.50
N GLU A 215 -59.80 41.66 8.66
CA GLU A 215 -60.39 42.99 8.67
C GLU A 215 -61.88 42.95 8.31
N ARG A 216 -62.27 42.19 7.27
CA ARG A 216 -63.68 42.00 6.91
C ARG A 216 -64.47 41.28 8.01
N GLU A 217 -63.89 40.28 8.66
CA GLU A 217 -64.53 39.58 9.78
C GLU A 217 -64.68 40.49 11.00
N ARG A 218 -63.69 41.35 11.26
CA ARG A 218 -63.78 42.41 12.28
C ARG A 218 -64.87 43.43 11.96
N GLU A 219 -64.99 43.88 10.72
CA GLU A 219 -66.07 44.78 10.27
C GLU A 219 -67.44 44.09 10.41
N LEU A 220 -67.59 42.85 9.95
CA LEU A 220 -68.82 42.08 10.11
C LEU A 220 -69.17 41.81 11.59
N ALA A 221 -68.18 41.63 12.47
CA ALA A 221 -68.40 41.51 13.90
C ALA A 221 -68.87 42.84 14.52
N MET A 222 -68.30 43.97 14.10
CA MET A 222 -68.77 45.30 14.51
C MET A 222 -70.21 45.58 14.03
N ILE A 223 -70.53 45.24 12.78
CA ILE A 223 -71.89 45.39 12.22
C ILE A 223 -72.88 44.52 12.99
N ARG A 224 -72.58 43.24 13.24
CA ARG A 224 -73.43 42.35 14.07
C ARG A 224 -73.60 42.87 15.49
N ALA A 225 -72.57 43.47 16.09
CA ALA A 225 -72.67 44.06 17.42
C ALA A 225 -73.56 45.32 17.44
N GLN A 226 -73.57 46.11 16.36
CA GLN A 226 -74.49 47.24 16.19
C GLN A 226 -75.92 46.79 15.92
N GLU A 227 -76.12 45.82 15.02
CA GLU A 227 -77.42 45.20 14.72
C GLU A 227 -78.04 44.57 15.99
N GLN A 228 -77.24 43.83 16.75
CA GLN A 228 -77.68 43.25 18.04
C GLN A 228 -78.02 44.35 19.06
N ALA A 229 -77.27 45.45 19.11
CA ALA A 229 -77.57 46.58 19.99
C ALA A 229 -78.87 47.31 19.59
N GLU A 230 -79.15 47.45 18.30
CA GLU A 230 -80.41 48.04 17.79
C GLU A 230 -81.62 47.11 18.05
N VAL A 231 -81.43 45.79 17.92
CA VAL A 231 -82.42 44.76 18.31
C VAL A 231 -82.67 44.78 19.82
N ASP A 232 -81.64 44.92 20.65
CA ASP A 232 -81.81 45.02 22.10
C ASP A 232 -82.37 46.38 22.55
N GLU A 233 -82.06 47.49 21.87
CA GLU A 233 -82.68 48.80 22.13
C GLU A 233 -84.17 48.80 21.77
N THR A 234 -84.55 48.25 20.61
CA THR A 234 -85.96 48.12 20.20
C THR A 234 -86.74 47.12 21.07
N ARG A 235 -86.08 46.06 21.55
CA ARG A 235 -86.63 45.13 22.56
C ARG A 235 -86.84 45.83 23.90
N VAL A 236 -85.86 46.55 24.43
CA VAL A 236 -85.98 47.31 25.70
C VAL A 236 -87.01 48.45 25.58
N GLY A 237 -87.14 49.10 24.42
CA GLY A 237 -88.21 50.05 24.13
C GLY A 237 -89.61 49.41 24.20
N SER A 238 -89.74 48.15 23.77
CA SER A 238 -90.99 47.39 23.83
C SER A 238 -91.30 46.89 25.25
N GLU A 239 -90.28 46.43 25.98
CA GLU A 239 -90.39 46.00 27.39
C GLU A 239 -90.72 47.19 28.31
N THR A 240 -90.09 48.35 28.12
CA THR A 240 -90.42 49.57 28.88
C THR A 240 -91.81 50.11 28.53
N GLY A 241 -92.23 50.04 27.26
CA GLY A 241 -93.59 50.40 26.84
C GLY A 241 -94.68 49.58 27.53
N THR A 242 -94.49 48.26 27.64
CA THR A 242 -95.44 47.37 28.33
C THR A 242 -95.43 47.54 29.85
N LEU A 243 -94.25 47.73 30.47
CA LEU A 243 -94.14 48.03 31.91
C LEU A 243 -94.81 49.36 32.30
N VAL A 244 -94.66 50.42 31.49
CA VAL A 244 -95.33 51.72 31.74
C VAL A 244 -96.85 51.60 31.59
N ALA A 245 -97.35 50.77 30.68
CA ALA A 245 -98.78 50.49 30.53
C ALA A 245 -99.34 49.74 31.76
N MET A 246 -98.65 48.69 32.24
CA MET A 246 -99.03 47.95 33.45
C MET A 246 -99.04 48.84 34.69
N ALA A 247 -97.97 49.63 34.91
CA ALA A 247 -97.86 50.52 36.08
C ALA A 247 -98.98 51.57 36.14
N LYS A 248 -99.41 52.11 34.98
CA LYS A 248 -100.58 53.01 34.92
C LYS A 248 -101.88 52.30 35.27
N ALA A 249 -102.13 51.12 34.70
CA ALA A 249 -103.33 50.34 34.98
C ALA A 249 -103.43 49.95 36.47
N GLU A 250 -102.30 49.65 37.12
CA GLU A 250 -102.25 49.31 38.55
C GLU A 250 -102.46 50.55 39.45
N ALA A 251 -101.96 51.73 39.06
CA ALA A 251 -102.25 53.00 39.74
C ALA A 251 -103.73 53.40 39.63
N GLU A 252 -104.36 53.22 38.46
CA GLU A 252 -105.80 53.47 38.26
C GLU A 252 -106.67 52.44 39.00
N ALA A 253 -106.25 51.17 39.03
CA ALA A 253 -106.94 50.11 39.77
C ALA A 253 -106.77 50.18 41.30
N THR A 254 -105.75 50.87 41.82
CA THR A 254 -105.59 51.12 43.27
C THR A 254 -106.35 52.37 43.71
N THR A 255 -106.31 53.45 42.91
CA THR A 255 -107.07 54.67 43.20
C THR A 255 -108.58 54.46 43.14
N THR A 256 -109.11 53.74 42.14
CA THR A 256 -110.55 53.39 42.07
C THR A 256 -111.00 52.53 43.26
N ARG A 257 -110.19 51.53 43.67
CA ARG A 257 -110.46 50.74 44.89
C ARG A 257 -110.47 51.60 46.16
N ALA A 258 -109.57 52.58 46.28
CA ALA A 258 -109.54 53.50 47.42
C ALA A 258 -110.78 54.41 47.48
N VAL A 259 -111.26 54.91 46.33
CA VAL A 259 -112.50 55.70 46.23
C VAL A 259 -113.71 54.85 46.59
N ALA A 260 -113.84 53.65 46.02
CA ALA A 260 -114.97 52.74 46.31
C ALA A 260 -115.06 52.38 47.80
N LYS A 261 -113.93 52.00 48.42
CA LYS A 261 -113.88 51.64 49.85
C LYS A 261 -114.14 52.83 50.77
N ARG A 262 -113.85 54.06 50.34
CA ARG A 262 -114.19 55.29 51.07
C ARG A 262 -115.69 55.60 51.01
N ALA A 263 -116.35 55.32 49.89
CA ALA A 263 -117.79 55.46 49.75
C ALA A 263 -118.56 54.41 50.56
N GLU A 264 -118.11 53.15 50.54
CA GLU A 264 -118.68 52.04 51.34
C GLU A 264 -118.69 52.37 52.85
N LEU A 265 -117.56 52.85 53.37
CA LEU A 265 -117.43 53.19 54.79
C LEU A 265 -118.29 54.39 55.22
N LEU A 266 -118.50 55.38 54.34
CA LEU A 266 -119.41 56.50 54.61
C LEU A 266 -120.87 56.04 54.65
N ALA A 267 -121.33 55.32 53.63
CA ALA A 267 -122.70 54.81 53.58
C ALA A 267 -123.02 53.87 54.77
N ARG A 268 -122.04 53.09 55.22
CA ARG A 268 -122.16 52.25 56.41
C ARG A 268 -122.27 53.07 57.70
N ALA A 269 -121.44 54.09 57.88
CA ALA A 269 -121.50 54.97 59.06
C ALA A 269 -122.83 55.75 59.13
N GLU A 270 -123.35 56.22 57.99
CA GLU A 270 -124.65 56.88 57.90
C GLU A 270 -125.81 55.92 58.24
N GLY A 271 -125.75 54.67 57.77
CA GLY A 271 -126.75 53.63 58.09
C GLY A 271 -126.74 53.21 59.56
N GLU A 272 -125.57 53.00 60.16
CA GLU A 272 -125.43 52.66 61.59
C GLU A 272 -125.87 53.83 62.49
N ALA A 273 -125.60 55.08 62.10
CA ALA A 273 -126.09 56.28 62.81
C ALA A 273 -127.63 56.41 62.75
N ALA A 274 -128.24 56.14 61.59
CA ALA A 274 -129.70 56.19 61.43
C ALA A 274 -130.43 55.12 62.26
N LEU A 275 -129.84 53.92 62.39
CA LEU A 275 -130.32 52.86 63.29
C LEU A 275 -130.30 53.31 64.75
N ILE A 276 -129.15 53.79 65.25
CA ILE A 276 -129.00 54.23 66.65
C ILE A 276 -129.93 55.41 66.98
N ALA A 277 -130.15 56.32 66.04
CA ALA A 277 -131.15 57.40 66.20
C ALA A 277 -132.59 56.86 66.33
N SER A 278 -132.92 55.79 65.61
CA SER A 278 -134.25 55.13 65.61
C SER A 278 -134.47 54.21 66.81
N GLU A 279 -133.41 53.76 67.48
CA GLU A 279 -133.49 53.03 68.75
C GLU A 279 -133.68 53.97 69.94
N ASN A 280 -132.94 55.09 69.96
CA ASN A 280 -133.03 56.10 71.03
C ASN A 280 -134.35 56.90 71.04
N SER A 281 -135.18 56.80 69.99
CA SER A 281 -136.49 57.47 69.91
C SER A 281 -137.68 56.60 70.32
N GLN A 282 -137.45 55.43 70.94
CA GLN A 282 -138.50 54.50 71.37
C GLN A 282 -138.92 54.82 72.82
N SER A 283 -140.23 54.95 73.06
CA SER A 283 -140.80 55.29 74.37
C SER A 283 -140.57 54.20 75.42
N ASP A 284 -140.37 54.61 76.68
CA ASP A 284 -139.97 53.73 77.79
C ASP A 284 -140.85 52.47 77.95
N ASP A 285 -142.16 52.57 77.75
CA ASP A 285 -143.11 51.44 77.78
C ASP A 285 -142.70 50.28 76.85
N LEU A 286 -142.11 50.58 75.68
CA LEU A 286 -141.62 49.59 74.73
C LEU A 286 -140.29 48.97 75.18
N ILE A 287 -139.49 49.70 75.96
CA ILE A 287 -138.26 49.19 76.58
C ILE A 287 -138.64 48.21 77.70
N GLU A 288 -139.63 48.55 78.53
CA GLU A 288 -140.14 47.64 79.57
C GLU A 288 -140.76 46.37 78.94
N MET A 289 -141.56 46.50 77.88
CA MET A 289 -142.08 45.35 77.13
C MET A 289 -140.96 44.45 76.56
N LYS A 290 -139.92 45.04 75.96
CA LYS A 290 -138.74 44.29 75.47
C LYS A 290 -137.97 43.60 76.60
N LEU A 291 -137.85 44.25 77.76
CA LEU A 291 -137.27 43.66 78.98
C LEU A 291 -138.11 42.48 79.49
N HIS A 292 -139.44 42.58 79.45
CA HIS A 292 -140.34 41.48 79.80
C HIS A 292 -140.28 40.31 78.80
N MET A 293 -140.19 40.59 77.49
CA MET A 293 -139.96 39.55 76.48
C MET A 293 -138.65 38.81 76.73
N ARG A 294 -137.51 39.52 76.84
CA ARG A 294 -136.20 38.86 77.07
C ARG A 294 -136.09 38.14 78.41
N LYS A 295 -136.78 38.60 79.46
CA LYS A 295 -136.92 37.84 80.72
C LYS A 295 -137.67 36.51 80.51
N LEU A 296 -138.73 36.49 79.71
CA LEU A 296 -139.46 35.26 79.37
C LEU A 296 -138.67 34.34 78.44
N GLU A 297 -137.92 34.92 77.49
CA GLU A 297 -137.11 34.23 76.48
C GLU A 297 -135.93 33.46 77.11
N ILE A 298 -135.34 33.97 78.19
CA ILE A 298 -134.17 33.39 78.88
C ILE A 298 -134.54 32.41 80.01
N LEU A 299 -135.79 32.43 80.50
CA LEU A 299 -136.24 31.55 81.58
C LEU A 299 -136.09 30.03 81.30
N PRO A 300 -136.37 29.51 80.08
CA PRO A 300 -136.14 28.10 79.75
C PRO A 300 -134.67 27.69 79.89
N ASP A 301 -133.76 28.45 79.29
CA ASP A 301 -132.31 28.17 79.29
C ASP A 301 -131.73 28.16 80.71
N VAL A 302 -132.17 29.09 81.56
CA VAL A 302 -131.76 29.14 82.98
C VAL A 302 -132.23 27.89 83.73
N VAL A 303 -133.48 27.44 83.52
CA VAL A 303 -133.99 26.21 84.15
C VAL A 303 -133.26 24.97 83.63
N GLU A 304 -132.99 24.90 82.32
CA GLU A 304 -132.21 23.79 81.74
C GLU A 304 -130.77 23.74 82.29
N SER A 305 -130.15 24.90 82.53
CA SER A 305 -128.83 24.99 83.15
C SER A 305 -128.82 24.55 84.63
N MET A 306 -129.92 24.72 85.36
CA MET A 306 -130.03 24.35 86.78
C MET A 306 -130.23 22.85 87.03
N VAL A 307 -130.82 22.10 86.09
CA VAL A 307 -131.15 20.67 86.28
C VAL A 307 -130.06 19.72 85.73
N LYS A 308 -129.23 20.18 84.78
CA LYS A 308 -128.16 19.36 84.16
C LYS A 308 -127.01 18.86 85.07
N PRO A 309 -126.62 19.47 86.22
CA PRO A 309 -125.38 19.07 86.92
C PRO A 309 -125.50 17.81 87.82
N ALA A 310 -126.44 16.89 87.54
CA ALA A 310 -126.69 15.71 88.37
C ALA A 310 -126.52 14.35 87.66
N GLU A 311 -126.49 14.28 86.32
CA GLU A 311 -126.61 13.00 85.60
C GLU A 311 -125.29 12.35 85.15
N LYS A 312 -124.19 13.10 85.02
CA LYS A 312 -122.93 12.60 84.44
C LYS A 312 -121.67 13.10 85.15
N ILE A 313 -121.36 12.48 86.28
CA ILE A 313 -119.98 12.29 86.74
C ILE A 313 -119.66 10.81 86.51
N ASP A 314 -118.75 10.51 85.57
CA ASP A 314 -118.01 9.25 85.64
C ASP A 314 -116.66 9.31 84.90
N SER A 315 -115.64 8.73 85.52
CA SER A 315 -114.21 8.70 85.12
C SER A 315 -113.43 10.04 85.03
N ILE A 316 -112.20 10.03 85.56
CA ILE A 316 -111.21 11.12 85.46
C ILE A 316 -109.84 10.53 85.06
N ARG A 317 -109.23 10.99 83.95
CA ARG A 317 -107.77 11.17 83.85
C ARG A 317 -107.27 11.97 82.63
N ILE A 318 -106.82 13.19 82.94
CA ILE A 318 -105.59 13.89 82.51
C ILE A 318 -104.65 13.12 81.54
N ASN A 319 -104.12 13.81 80.50
CA ASN A 319 -102.70 13.63 80.12
C ASN A 319 -102.05 14.82 79.37
N HIS A 320 -100.71 14.84 79.40
CA HIS A 320 -99.81 16.01 79.27
C HIS A 320 -98.41 15.59 78.71
N VAL A 321 -97.48 16.43 78.19
CA VAL A 321 -97.43 17.86 77.76
C VAL A 321 -96.17 18.08 76.87
N SER A 322 -96.16 19.10 76.00
CA SER A 322 -94.97 19.81 75.39
C SER A 322 -93.74 19.02 74.86
N GLY A 323 -93.56 19.05 73.53
CA GLY A 323 -92.43 19.76 72.86
C GLY A 323 -90.96 19.27 72.90
N PHE A 324 -90.18 19.84 71.96
CA PHE A 324 -88.70 20.04 71.95
C PHE A 324 -87.71 18.88 71.61
N GLY A 325 -87.22 18.86 70.36
CA GLY A 325 -85.81 19.22 70.04
C GLY A 325 -84.67 18.19 69.93
N ASN A 326 -83.64 18.59 69.14
CA ASN A 326 -82.19 18.28 69.23
C ASN A 326 -81.59 16.93 68.73
N SER A 327 -80.50 17.00 67.94
CA SER A 327 -79.15 16.46 68.29
C SER A 327 -78.12 16.46 67.13
N GLY A 328 -76.82 16.38 67.45
CA GLY A 328 -75.69 16.21 66.52
C GLY A 328 -74.32 16.12 67.24
N GLY A 329 -73.26 15.69 66.53
CA GLY A 329 -71.87 15.50 67.06
C GLY A 329 -71.56 14.06 67.54
N GLY A 330 -70.30 13.61 67.67
CA GLY A 330 -68.99 14.24 67.38
C GLY A 330 -67.77 13.43 67.90
N GLY A 331 -66.53 13.96 67.77
CA GLY A 331 -65.26 13.40 68.32
C GLY A 331 -64.41 12.56 67.33
N GLY A 332 -63.08 12.38 67.47
CA GLY A 332 -62.06 12.95 68.37
C GLY A 332 -60.85 11.98 68.59
N SER A 333 -59.66 12.34 69.10
CA SER A 333 -58.96 13.66 69.22
C SER A 333 -57.57 13.53 69.94
N ASP A 334 -56.44 13.60 69.24
CA ASP A 334 -55.03 13.62 69.75
C ASP A 334 -54.09 14.22 68.66
N VAL A 335 -52.90 14.86 68.83
CA VAL A 335 -51.91 15.10 69.93
C VAL A 335 -50.86 14.00 70.17
N GLY A 336 -49.54 14.25 70.31
CA GLY A 336 -48.73 15.43 69.94
C GLY A 336 -47.30 15.45 70.56
N GLY A 337 -46.22 15.58 69.77
CA GLY A 337 -44.85 15.74 70.30
C GLY A 337 -43.64 15.61 69.33
N SER A 338 -42.95 16.73 69.07
CA SER A 338 -41.52 16.92 68.69
C SER A 338 -40.74 15.92 67.79
N GLU A 339 -40.30 16.44 66.64
CA GLU A 339 -38.97 16.22 65.98
C GLU A 339 -38.54 14.83 65.45
N LYS A 340 -39.06 14.42 64.28
CA LYS A 340 -38.25 13.93 63.13
C LYS A 340 -39.09 13.77 61.85
N ALA A 341 -38.43 13.84 60.68
CA ALA A 341 -38.99 13.67 59.31
C ALA A 341 -40.25 14.53 59.00
N VAL A 342 -40.19 15.72 58.39
CA VAL A 342 -39.41 16.19 57.22
C VAL A 342 -39.76 15.43 55.92
N VAL A 343 -40.04 16.18 54.85
CA VAL A 343 -40.39 15.74 53.47
C VAL A 343 -41.82 15.18 53.27
N ASN A 344 -42.86 16.03 53.31
CA ASN A 344 -43.99 15.93 52.34
C ASN A 344 -44.91 17.18 52.18
N GLN A 345 -44.42 18.42 52.36
CA GLN A 345 -45.23 19.65 52.18
C GLN A 345 -44.48 20.79 51.44
N VAL A 346 -43.66 20.47 50.43
CA VAL A 346 -42.89 21.47 49.65
C VAL A 346 -42.98 21.18 48.15
N VAL A 347 -44.22 21.15 47.62
CA VAL A 347 -44.49 20.97 46.18
C VAL A 347 -45.22 22.20 45.60
N ASP A 348 -46.23 22.73 46.29
CA ASP A 348 -47.01 23.93 45.88
C ASP A 348 -46.31 25.28 46.17
N GLY A 349 -44.98 25.35 46.11
CA GLY A 349 -44.23 26.56 46.49
C GLY A 349 -42.96 26.89 45.68
N VAL A 350 -42.36 25.92 45.01
CA VAL A 350 -41.06 26.10 44.29
C VAL A 350 -41.27 26.18 42.78
N LEU A 351 -42.39 26.76 42.35
CA LEU A 351 -42.68 27.14 40.96
C LEU A 351 -42.22 28.59 40.66
N SER A 352 -41.28 29.09 41.47
CA SER A 352 -40.50 30.30 41.24
C SER A 352 -39.02 29.97 41.38
N MET A 353 -38.12 30.74 40.75
CA MET A 353 -36.67 30.60 40.91
C MET A 353 -36.15 29.19 40.51
N ALA A 354 -36.26 28.74 39.26
CA ALA A 354 -35.59 29.35 38.09
C ALA A 354 -34.09 29.69 38.28
N LEU A 355 -33.44 29.25 39.39
CA LEU A 355 -32.07 29.66 39.72
C LEU A 355 -31.28 28.66 40.59
N GLN A 356 -31.07 27.42 40.11
CA GLN A 356 -29.83 26.67 40.39
C GLN A 356 -29.67 25.39 39.55
N LEU A 357 -28.66 25.40 38.68
CA LEU A 357 -28.05 24.20 38.09
C LEU A 357 -27.46 23.36 39.25
N PRO A 358 -27.79 22.07 39.38
CA PRO A 358 -26.89 21.07 38.78
C PRO A 358 -27.56 19.78 38.26
N ALA A 359 -28.89 19.64 38.29
CA ALA A 359 -29.58 18.37 38.05
C ALA A 359 -29.47 17.83 36.60
N VAL A 360 -29.27 18.70 35.60
CA VAL A 360 -29.13 18.29 34.18
C VAL A 360 -27.79 17.59 33.91
N LYS A 361 -26.81 17.62 34.83
CA LYS A 361 -25.57 16.84 34.70
C LYS A 361 -25.80 15.33 34.55
N LYS A 362 -26.93 14.79 35.00
CA LYS A 362 -27.27 13.36 34.81
C LYS A 362 -27.94 13.01 33.48
N LEU A 363 -28.30 13.98 32.64
CA LEU A 363 -28.45 13.75 31.19
C LEU A 363 -27.08 13.81 30.47
N GLY A 364 -26.08 14.43 31.10
CA GLY A 364 -24.68 14.41 30.64
C GLY A 364 -23.91 13.12 30.96
N GLU A 365 -24.54 12.11 31.57
CA GLU A 365 -23.92 10.78 31.74
C GLU A 365 -24.30 9.82 30.58
N GLU A 366 -25.34 10.14 29.79
CA GLU A 366 -25.67 9.41 28.54
C GLU A 366 -24.98 10.00 27.30
N ILE A 367 -24.58 11.28 27.34
CA ILE A 367 -23.63 11.88 26.38
C ILE A 367 -22.22 11.68 26.96
N GLY A 368 -21.71 10.47 26.78
CA GLY A 368 -20.56 9.99 27.53
C GLY A 368 -19.27 10.78 27.33
N ILE A 369 -18.72 11.30 28.44
CA ILE A 369 -17.29 11.36 28.78
C ILE A 369 -17.19 11.36 30.31
N ASN A 370 -16.63 10.30 30.89
CA ASN A 370 -16.14 10.31 32.28
C ASN A 370 -14.62 10.08 32.22
N ILE A 371 -13.85 11.16 32.43
CA ILE A 371 -12.39 11.12 32.47
C ILE A 371 -11.95 10.71 33.87
N GLY A 372 -11.12 9.66 33.96
CA GLY A 372 -10.24 9.45 35.11
C GLY A 372 -10.63 8.35 36.10
N ASP A 373 -10.64 7.10 35.65
CA ASP A 373 -9.88 6.02 36.34
C ASP A 373 -9.54 4.90 35.33
N GLY A 374 -8.71 3.94 35.71
CA GLY A 374 -8.54 2.67 34.97
C GLY A 374 -7.33 2.59 34.04
N ILE A 375 -6.13 3.00 34.49
CA ILE A 375 -4.86 2.71 33.79
C ILE A 375 -4.58 1.19 33.83
N LYS A 376 -5.24 0.44 32.94
CA LYS A 376 -5.13 -1.03 32.82
C LYS A 376 -5.45 -1.62 31.45
N GLY A 377 -6.00 -0.85 30.51
CA GLY A 377 -6.46 -1.34 29.20
C GLY A 377 -5.47 -1.23 28.03
N ILE A 378 -4.24 -0.77 28.26
CA ILE A 378 -3.27 -0.42 27.18
C ILE A 378 -2.07 -1.39 27.10
N SER A 379 -1.92 -2.31 28.07
CA SER A 379 -0.79 -3.27 28.10
C SER A 379 -1.04 -4.56 27.28
N ASP A 380 -2.27 -4.82 26.86
CA ASP A 380 -2.72 -6.09 26.22
C ASP A 380 -3.10 -5.93 24.73
N GLN A 381 -2.69 -4.83 24.08
CA GLN A 381 -2.94 -4.57 22.65
C GLN A 381 -1.64 -4.29 21.84
N VAL A 382 -0.49 -4.66 22.38
CA VAL A 382 0.84 -4.51 21.73
C VAL A 382 1.51 -5.88 21.47
N SER A 383 0.87 -6.96 21.91
CA SER A 383 1.29 -8.35 21.69
C SER A 383 0.29 -9.09 20.79
N GLU A 384 0.82 -9.74 19.74
CA GLU A 384 0.17 -10.76 18.91
C GLU A 384 -1.06 -10.33 18.08
N GLN A 385 -0.82 -9.79 16.87
CA GLN A 385 -1.23 -10.48 15.63
C GLN A 385 -0.59 -9.92 14.35
N ASP A 386 -0.54 -10.78 13.33
CA ASP A 386 -0.29 -10.55 11.89
C ASP A 386 0.97 -9.77 11.47
N ASN A 387 2.10 -10.39 11.81
CA ASN A 387 3.28 -10.43 10.94
C ASN A 387 2.92 -10.96 9.52
N ASN A 388 2.73 -10.07 8.55
CA ASN A 388 2.69 -10.45 7.13
C ASN A 388 3.17 -9.31 6.19
N GLN A 389 4.44 -9.36 5.79
CA GLN A 389 5.03 -8.49 4.76
C GLN A 389 5.90 -9.32 3.81
N PRO A 390 5.55 -9.42 2.51
CA PRO A 390 6.40 -10.06 1.52
C PRO A 390 7.47 -9.08 1.01
N ALA A 391 8.74 -9.40 1.26
CA ALA A 391 9.92 -8.80 0.64
C ALA A 391 10.84 -9.93 0.11
N PRO A 392 11.63 -9.70 -0.96
CA PRO A 392 12.03 -10.77 -1.86
C PRO A 392 13.18 -11.66 -1.36
N GLU A 393 13.22 -12.87 -1.93
CA GLU A 393 14.20 -13.93 -1.71
C GLU A 393 15.63 -13.47 -2.05
N SER A 394 16.61 -13.77 -1.19
CA SER A 394 18.03 -13.56 -1.49
C SER A 394 18.94 -14.46 -0.64
N SER A 395 19.16 -15.71 -1.05
CA SER A 395 20.09 -16.62 -0.35
C SER A 395 20.86 -17.65 -1.18
N GLU A 396 20.68 -17.75 -2.51
CA GLU A 396 21.53 -18.64 -3.33
C GLU A 396 22.82 -17.93 -3.82
N ASP A 397 22.72 -16.68 -4.30
CA ASP A 397 23.88 -15.91 -4.78
C ASP A 397 24.93 -15.62 -3.68
N GLN A 398 24.51 -15.53 -2.42
CA GLN A 398 25.41 -15.24 -1.30
C GLN A 398 26.29 -16.45 -0.94
N GLU A 399 25.75 -17.67 -0.97
CA GLU A 399 26.55 -18.89 -0.80
C GLU A 399 27.53 -19.10 -1.96
N ALA A 400 27.13 -18.73 -3.19
CA ALA A 400 28.02 -18.74 -4.34
C ALA A 400 29.18 -17.73 -4.18
N PHE A 401 28.90 -16.53 -3.68
CA PHE A 401 29.90 -15.47 -3.50
C PHE A 401 30.94 -15.80 -2.42
N ASP A 402 30.53 -16.33 -1.26
CA ASP A 402 31.47 -16.71 -0.21
C ASP A 402 32.23 -18.02 -0.53
N ARG A 403 31.64 -18.95 -1.30
CA ARG A 403 32.40 -20.05 -1.92
C ARG A 403 33.49 -19.54 -2.86
N TRP A 404 33.21 -18.53 -3.68
CA TRP A 404 34.19 -17.94 -4.59
C TRP A 404 35.36 -17.31 -3.82
N LYS A 405 35.08 -16.47 -2.81
CA LYS A 405 36.13 -15.90 -1.92
C LYS A 405 37.03 -16.96 -1.30
N SER A 406 36.44 -18.04 -0.80
CA SER A 406 37.16 -19.15 -0.16
C SER A 406 38.16 -19.82 -1.11
N SER A 407 37.83 -19.88 -2.40
CA SER A 407 38.64 -20.59 -3.41
C SER A 407 39.86 -19.80 -3.96
N HIS A 408 39.91 -18.49 -3.76
CA HIS A 408 40.93 -17.59 -4.37
C HIS A 408 41.60 -16.66 -3.33
N GLY A 409 41.55 -17.02 -2.04
CA GLY A 409 41.85 -16.14 -0.91
C GLY A 409 43.14 -16.44 -0.13
N LYS A 410 44.28 -16.55 -0.82
CA LYS A 410 45.65 -16.94 -0.35
C LYS A 410 45.96 -18.44 -0.35
#